data_AF-A0A842H836-F1
#
_entry.id   AF-A0A842H836-F1
#
_cell.length_a   1.000
_cell.length_b   1.000
_cell.length_c   1.000
_cell.angle_alpha   90.00
_cell.angle_beta   90.00
_cell.angle_gamma   90.00
#
_symmetry.space_group_name_H-M   'P 1'
#
loop_
_entity.id
_entity.type
_entity.pdbx_description
1 polymer ?
#
loop_
_entity_poly.entity_id
_entity_poly.type
_entity_poly.pdbx_seq_one_letter_code
_entity_poly.pdbx_strand_id
1 'polypeptide(L)'
;MPAWTVIELAHLDTAKAAALVDALRTAALGDGQEDPLPGIITDSVSRIRQEIAAGGRVRLSATPGSVPPSLKRLALRMILREGQSRLNAMGAMPLSDDERKEWDKDDRYLERIAKGEITPEEPDNPEPAPTVQATVFPPMIAADSRRFGRASQDGI
;
A
#
# COMPACT_ATOMS: atom_id res chain seq x y z
N MET A 1 19.94 9.13 6.93
CA MET A 1 18.87 8.82 5.97
C MET A 1 17.58 9.42 6.49
N PRO A 2 16.64 9.86 5.63
CA PRO A 2 15.44 10.55 6.10
C PRO A 2 14.43 9.56 6.69
N ALA A 3 13.95 9.85 7.90
CA ALA A 3 12.94 9.03 8.57
C ALA A 3 11.60 9.09 7.80
N TRP A 4 10.92 7.96 7.67
CA TRP A 4 9.55 7.94 7.16
C TRP A 4 8.65 8.74 8.10
N THR A 5 7.70 9.48 7.55
CA THR A 5 6.84 10.40 8.30
C THR A 5 5.45 9.81 8.48
N VAL A 6 4.93 9.82 9.71
CA VAL A 6 3.54 9.46 10.00
C VAL A 6 2.61 10.56 9.53
N ILE A 7 1.56 10.19 8.78
CA ILE A 7 0.57 11.15 8.30
C ILE A 7 -0.53 11.33 9.33
N GLU A 8 -0.52 12.48 10.00
CA GLU A 8 -1.54 12.91 10.95
C GLU A 8 -2.49 13.97 10.38
N LEU A 9 -3.64 14.17 11.06
CA LEU A 9 -4.64 15.20 10.74
C LEU A 9 -4.04 16.61 10.66
N ALA A 10 -3.08 16.96 11.51
CA ALA A 10 -2.41 18.26 11.51
C ALA A 10 -1.65 18.55 10.20
N HIS A 11 -1.37 17.54 9.38
CA HIS A 11 -0.77 17.77 8.06
C HIS A 11 -1.77 18.29 7.02
N LEU A 12 -3.06 18.35 7.36
CA LEU A 12 -4.13 18.84 6.49
C LEU A 12 -4.42 20.35 6.69
N ASP A 13 -3.53 21.12 7.32
CA ASP A 13 -3.73 22.55 7.65
C ASP A 13 -3.73 23.53 6.46
N THR A 14 -3.91 23.07 5.23
CA THR A 14 -4.02 23.97 4.06
C THR A 14 -5.45 24.51 3.92
N ALA A 15 -5.62 25.74 3.42
CA ALA A 15 -6.95 26.37 3.29
C ALA A 15 -7.98 25.51 2.53
N LYS A 16 -7.55 24.80 1.47
CA LYS A 16 -8.41 23.87 0.71
C LYS A 16 -8.79 22.63 1.52
N ALA A 17 -7.83 22.10 2.27
CA ALA A 17 -8.04 20.94 3.11
C ALA A 17 -8.93 21.26 4.33
N ALA A 18 -8.77 22.43 4.95
CA ALA A 18 -9.63 22.89 6.04
C ALA A 18 -11.11 22.95 5.62
N ALA A 19 -11.41 23.57 4.47
CA ALA A 19 -12.78 23.62 3.96
C ALA A 19 -13.37 22.23 3.67
N LEU A 20 -12.55 21.29 3.20
CA LEU A 20 -12.95 19.91 2.93
C LEU A 20 -13.15 19.11 4.22
N VAL A 21 -12.29 19.31 5.22
CA VAL A 21 -12.41 18.72 6.56
C VAL A 21 -13.71 19.17 7.21
N ASP A 22 -14.00 20.47 7.15
CA ASP A 22 -15.26 21.02 7.68
C ASP A 22 -16.47 20.45 6.93
N ALA A 23 -16.40 20.36 5.59
CA ALA A 23 -17.45 19.75 4.79
C ALA A 23 -17.68 18.26 5.11
N LEU A 24 -16.62 17.48 5.32
CA LEU A 24 -16.75 16.07 5.74
C LEU A 24 -17.39 15.94 7.12
N ARG A 25 -17.02 16.81 8.05
CA ARG A 25 -17.58 16.81 9.42
C ARG A 25 -19.00 17.35 9.51
N THR A 26 -19.50 18.05 8.48
CA THR A 26 -20.83 18.66 8.49
C THR A 26 -21.82 17.99 7.55
N ALA A 27 -21.38 17.64 6.34
CA ALA A 27 -22.24 17.10 5.29
C ALA A 27 -22.20 15.57 5.21
N ALA A 28 -21.13 14.92 5.65
CA ALA A 28 -20.96 13.47 5.55
C ALA A 28 -21.29 12.70 6.85
N LEU A 29 -21.66 13.39 7.93
CA LEU A 29 -22.12 12.73 9.16
C LEU A 29 -23.64 12.64 9.17
N GLY A 30 -24.17 11.42 9.00
CA GLY A 30 -25.51 11.12 9.51
C GLY A 30 -25.51 11.15 11.04
N ASP A 31 -26.69 11.29 11.67
CA ASP A 31 -26.80 11.32 13.13
C ASP A 31 -26.06 10.14 13.78
N GLY A 32 -25.05 10.45 14.61
CA GLY A 32 -24.25 9.46 15.35
C GLY A 32 -23.05 8.86 14.64
N GLN A 33 -22.66 9.36 13.45
CA GLN A 33 -21.41 8.90 12.80
C GLN A 33 -20.16 9.61 13.36
N GLU A 34 -19.06 8.86 13.45
CA GLU A 34 -17.73 9.38 13.81
C GLU A 34 -17.04 10.05 12.61
N ASP A 35 -16.06 10.92 12.89
CA ASP A 35 -15.26 11.60 11.86
C ASP A 35 -14.65 10.58 10.87
N PRO A 36 -14.93 10.65 9.56
CA PRO A 36 -14.41 9.70 8.59
C PRO A 36 -12.92 9.91 8.27
N LEU A 37 -12.33 11.05 8.62
CA LEU A 37 -10.95 11.41 8.23
C LEU A 37 -9.87 10.44 8.73
N PRO A 38 -9.89 9.96 9.99
CA PRO A 38 -8.91 8.97 10.45
C PRO A 38 -8.93 7.68 9.62
N GLY A 39 -10.12 7.23 9.20
CA GLY A 39 -10.28 6.09 8.30
C GLY A 39 -9.65 6.37 6.93
N ILE A 40 -9.97 7.51 6.34
CA ILE A 40 -9.43 7.92 5.03
C ILE A 40 -7.90 8.01 5.06
N ILE A 41 -7.32 8.58 6.12
CA ILE A 41 -5.86 8.64 6.32
C ILE A 41 -5.27 7.23 6.35
N THR A 42 -5.88 6.34 7.12
CA THR A 42 -5.42 4.94 7.25
C THR A 42 -5.46 4.21 5.91
N ASP A 43 -6.57 4.33 5.18
CA ASP A 43 -6.77 3.66 3.90
C ASP A 43 -5.79 4.19 2.83
N SER A 44 -5.67 5.51 2.71
CA SER A 44 -4.75 6.16 1.77
C SER A 44 -3.29 5.80 2.05
N VAL A 45 -2.85 5.80 3.32
CA VAL A 45 -1.48 5.41 3.67
C VAL A 45 -1.25 3.92 3.42
N SER A 46 -2.24 3.07 3.76
CA SER A 46 -2.14 1.63 3.54
C SER A 46 -2.00 1.30 2.06
N ARG A 47 -2.76 1.99 1.20
CA ARG A 47 -2.62 1.88 -0.26
C ARG A 47 -1.21 2.21 -0.73
N ILE A 48 -0.65 3.36 -0.32
CA ILE A 48 0.72 3.73 -0.70
C ILE A 48 1.73 2.66 -0.26
N ARG A 49 1.59 2.14 0.97
CA ARG A 49 2.48 1.10 1.49
C ARG A 49 2.36 -0.21 0.69
N GLN A 50 1.16 -0.58 0.25
CA GLN A 50 0.96 -1.75 -0.60
C GLN A 50 1.65 -1.61 -1.96
N GLU A 51 1.58 -0.44 -2.59
CA GLU A 51 2.26 -0.19 -3.87
C GLU A 51 3.79 -0.24 -3.71
N ILE A 52 4.33 0.29 -2.61
CA ILE A 52 5.76 0.18 -2.29
C ILE A 52 6.15 -1.29 -2.08
N ALA A 53 5.34 -2.05 -1.34
CA ALA A 53 5.57 -3.47 -1.09
C ALA A 53 5.54 -4.28 -2.39
N ALA A 54 4.60 -3.99 -3.29
CA ALA A 54 4.46 -4.64 -4.59
C ALA A 54 5.69 -4.43 -5.47
N GLY A 55 6.31 -3.25 -5.42
CA GLY A 55 7.56 -2.96 -6.13
C GLY A 55 8.74 -3.80 -5.65
N GLY A 56 8.72 -4.31 -4.41
CA GLY A 56 9.71 -5.23 -3.86
C GLY A 56 11.14 -4.69 -3.71
N ARG A 57 11.37 -3.41 -4.08
CA ARG A 57 12.71 -2.78 -4.08
C ARG A 57 13.15 -2.25 -2.73
N VAL A 58 12.20 -1.89 -1.87
CA VAL A 58 12.43 -1.26 -0.57
C VAL A 58 11.60 -1.99 0.48
N ARG A 59 12.14 -2.16 1.68
CA ARG A 59 11.39 -2.69 2.83
C ARG A 59 10.49 -1.60 3.41
N LEU A 60 9.30 -1.97 3.85
CA LEU A 60 8.42 -1.04 4.54
C LEU A 60 9.00 -0.64 5.90
N SER A 61 8.68 0.56 6.37
CA SER A 61 8.98 0.96 7.75
C SER A 61 8.17 0.14 8.74
N ALA A 62 8.78 -0.29 9.84
CA ALA A 62 8.11 -0.93 10.96
C ALA A 62 7.11 0.01 11.67
N THR A 63 7.18 1.32 11.45
CA THR A 63 6.22 2.28 11.96
C THR A 63 4.94 2.26 11.12
N PRO A 64 3.78 1.86 11.68
CA PRO A 64 2.50 1.89 10.97
C PRO A 64 2.10 3.33 10.65
N GLY A 65 1.35 3.53 9.55
CA GLY A 65 0.88 4.87 9.16
C GLY A 65 1.97 5.81 8.64
N SER A 66 3.20 5.32 8.46
CA SER A 66 4.32 6.10 7.92
C SER A 66 4.51 5.90 6.41
N VAL A 67 4.93 6.97 5.74
CA VAL A 67 5.27 7.01 4.30
C VAL A 67 6.64 7.67 4.08
N PRO A 68 7.31 7.37 2.95
CA PRO A 68 8.51 8.10 2.55
C PRO A 68 8.27 9.61 2.44
N PRO A 69 9.22 10.47 2.82
CA PRO A 69 9.05 11.93 2.76
C PRO A 69 8.74 12.46 1.36
N SER A 70 9.30 11.86 0.29
CA SER A 70 8.96 12.22 -1.09
C SER A 70 7.48 11.98 -1.43
N LEU A 71 6.87 10.97 -0.80
CA LEU A 71 5.47 10.59 -1.02
C LEU A 71 4.51 11.33 -0.09
N LYS A 72 4.99 12.09 0.91
CA LYS A 72 4.13 12.85 1.84
C LYS A 72 3.11 13.71 1.10
N ARG A 73 3.55 14.47 0.10
CA ARG A 73 2.67 15.37 -0.64
C ARG A 73 1.64 14.62 -1.50
N LEU A 74 2.01 13.45 -2.02
CA LEU A 74 1.11 12.56 -2.75
C LEU A 74 0.07 11.95 -1.80
N ALA A 75 0.49 11.49 -0.62
CA ALA A 75 -0.40 10.97 0.42
C ALA A 75 -1.47 11.99 0.83
N LEU A 76 -1.07 13.24 1.09
CA LEU A 76 -2.02 14.31 1.42
C LEU A 76 -3.02 14.56 0.28
N ARG A 77 -2.58 14.55 -0.98
CA ARG A 77 -3.49 14.68 -2.12
C ARG A 77 -4.48 13.52 -2.21
N MET A 78 -4.03 12.28 -1.97
CA MET A 78 -4.92 11.12 -1.96
C MET A 78 -5.99 11.22 -0.88
N ILE A 79 -5.60 11.59 0.34
CA ILE A 79 -6.52 11.78 1.47
C ILE A 79 -7.60 12.80 1.13
N LEU A 80 -7.20 13.95 0.58
CA LEU A 80 -8.14 15.00 0.19
C LEU A 80 -9.09 14.54 -0.91
N ARG A 81 -8.59 13.79 -1.90
CA ARG A 81 -9.42 13.26 -2.99
C ARG A 81 -10.43 12.24 -2.51
N GLU A 82 -10.03 11.35 -1.62
CA GLU A 82 -10.91 10.32 -1.09
C GLU A 82 -12.01 10.94 -0.22
N GLY A 83 -11.67 11.98 0.54
CA GLY A 83 -12.65 12.85 1.19
C GLY A 83 -13.60 13.54 0.21
N GLN A 84 -13.07 14.17 -0.85
CA GLN A 84 -13.87 14.86 -1.86
C GLN A 84 -14.79 13.89 -2.61
N SER A 85 -14.32 12.67 -2.92
CA SER A 85 -15.10 11.65 -3.61
C SER A 85 -16.32 11.22 -2.79
N ARG A 86 -16.19 11.12 -1.47
CA ARG A 86 -17.33 10.84 -0.57
C ARG A 86 -18.35 11.97 -0.62
N LEU A 87 -17.91 13.23 -0.57
CA LEU A 87 -18.80 14.39 -0.68
C LEU A 87 -19.45 14.50 -2.07
N ASN A 88 -18.73 14.15 -3.14
CA ASN A 88 -19.26 14.13 -4.50
C ASN A 88 -20.36 13.09 -4.67
N ALA A 89 -20.22 11.90 -4.08
CA ALA A 89 -21.27 10.88 -4.10
C ALA A 89 -22.58 11.36 -3.43
N MET A 90 -22.47 12.34 -2.53
CA MET A 90 -23.60 13.02 -1.87
C MET A 90 -24.04 14.31 -2.58
N GLY A 91 -23.41 14.67 -3.72
CA GLY A 91 -23.70 15.89 -4.47
C GLY A 91 -23.21 17.19 -3.83
N ALA A 92 -22.41 17.11 -2.75
CA ALA A 92 -21.98 18.28 -1.96
C ALA A 92 -20.75 18.99 -2.55
N MET A 93 -19.82 18.24 -3.15
CA MET A 93 -18.57 18.81 -3.71
C MET A 93 -18.11 18.04 -4.95
N PRO A 94 -18.45 18.50 -6.16
CA PRO A 94 -18.01 17.84 -7.38
C PRO A 94 -16.49 17.94 -7.59
N LEU A 95 -15.93 16.90 -8.19
CA LEU A 95 -14.54 16.89 -8.67
C LEU A 95 -14.44 17.68 -9.97
N SER A 96 -13.52 18.64 -10.02
CA SER A 96 -13.18 19.33 -11.27
C SER A 96 -12.40 18.42 -12.22
N ASP A 97 -12.42 18.73 -13.52
CA ASP A 97 -11.68 17.94 -14.51
C ASP A 97 -10.16 18.01 -14.32
N ASP A 98 -9.64 19.12 -13.80
CA ASP A 98 -8.22 19.25 -13.50
C ASP A 98 -7.81 18.39 -12.30
N GLU A 99 -8.65 18.28 -11.27
CA GLU A 99 -8.44 17.36 -10.14
C GLU A 99 -8.46 15.89 -10.60
N ARG A 100 -9.33 15.54 -11.55
CA ARG A 100 -9.36 14.20 -12.14
C ARG A 100 -8.07 13.89 -12.91
N LYS A 101 -7.57 14.85 -13.70
CA LYS A 101 -6.28 14.68 -14.42
C LYS A 101 -5.10 14.54 -13.46
N GLU A 102 -5.09 15.31 -12.37
CA GLU A 102 -4.06 15.17 -11.34
C GLU A 102 -4.14 13.83 -10.63
N TRP A 103 -5.36 13.29 -10.45
CA TRP A 103 -5.56 11.95 -9.93
C TRP A 103 -4.93 10.90 -10.84
N ASP A 104 -5.25 10.89 -12.13
CA ASP A 104 -4.68 9.93 -13.08
C ASP A 104 -3.14 9.96 -13.09
N LYS A 105 -2.54 11.14 -12.90
CA LYS A 105 -1.08 11.30 -12.82
C LYS A 105 -0.49 10.67 -11.57
N ASP A 106 -1.12 10.88 -10.41
CA ASP A 106 -0.65 10.30 -9.15
C ASP A 106 -0.85 8.78 -9.13
N ASP A 107 -1.94 8.28 -9.69
CA ASP A 107 -2.22 6.85 -9.81
C ASP A 107 -1.15 6.16 -10.67
N ARG A 108 -0.85 6.74 -11.85
CA ARG A 108 0.27 6.29 -12.69
C ARG A 108 1.62 6.35 -11.97
N TYR A 109 1.84 7.33 -11.10
CA TYR A 109 3.08 7.42 -10.33
C TYR A 109 3.19 6.27 -9.32
N LEU A 110 2.10 5.92 -8.64
CA LEU A 110 2.05 4.76 -7.75
C LEU A 110 2.22 3.44 -8.51
N GLU A 111 1.56 3.27 -9.66
CA GLU A 111 1.77 2.09 -10.50
C GLU A 111 3.24 1.93 -10.91
N ARG A 112 3.94 3.03 -11.18
CA ARG A 112 5.38 3.00 -11.50
C ARG A 112 6.22 2.62 -10.29
N ILE A 113 5.81 2.94 -9.07
CA ILE A 113 6.46 2.43 -7.86
C ILE A 113 6.22 0.92 -7.74
N ALA A 114 4.98 0.47 -7.94
CA ALA A 114 4.59 -0.93 -7.86
C ALA A 114 5.22 -1.82 -8.94
N LYS A 115 5.46 -1.27 -10.13
CA LYS A 115 6.25 -1.94 -11.18
C LYS A 115 7.74 -1.97 -10.87
N GLY A 116 8.18 -1.29 -9.81
CA GLY A 116 9.57 -1.04 -9.55
C GLY A 116 10.20 -0.28 -10.73
N GLU A 117 9.64 0.82 -11.19
CA GLU A 117 10.35 1.77 -12.05
C GLU A 117 10.97 2.87 -11.19
N ILE A 118 10.25 3.28 -10.15
CA ILE A 118 10.66 4.31 -9.19
C ILE A 118 10.93 3.63 -7.86
N THR A 119 12.09 3.91 -7.29
CA THR A 119 12.47 3.40 -5.97
C THR A 119 12.33 4.52 -4.95
N PRO A 120 11.40 4.41 -3.98
CA PRO A 120 11.26 5.39 -2.90
C PRO A 120 12.42 5.30 -1.89
N GLU A 121 12.48 6.22 -0.94
CA GLU A 121 13.51 6.23 0.10
C GLU A 121 13.36 5.05 1.07
N GLU A 122 14.47 4.41 1.43
CA GLU A 122 14.51 3.38 2.47
C GLU A 122 14.22 3.99 3.85
N PRO A 123 13.42 3.32 4.70
CA PRO A 123 13.20 3.75 6.07
C PRO A 123 14.46 3.55 6.91
N ASP A 124 14.59 4.36 7.95
CA ASP A 124 15.59 4.19 9.02
C ASP A 124 15.28 2.98 9.91
N ASN A 125 14.02 2.51 9.90
CA ASN A 125 13.54 1.37 10.68
C ASN A 125 12.79 0.34 9.80
N PRO A 126 13.48 -0.39 8.89
CA PRO A 126 12.82 -1.36 8.04
C PRO A 126 12.19 -2.51 8.85
N GLU A 127 11.04 -3.00 8.38
CA GLU A 127 10.40 -4.21 8.92
C GLU A 127 11.39 -5.39 8.83
N PRO A 128 11.43 -6.26 9.86
CA PRO A 128 12.29 -7.44 9.85
C PRO A 128 11.94 -8.33 8.66
N ALA A 129 12.96 -8.86 8.00
CA ALA A 129 12.75 -9.80 6.90
C ALA A 129 11.93 -11.01 7.41
N PRO A 130 10.96 -11.51 6.63
CA PRO A 130 10.24 -12.71 7.02
C PRO A 130 11.24 -13.85 7.18
N THR A 131 11.29 -14.44 8.36
CA THR A 131 12.02 -15.69 8.61
C THR A 131 11.33 -16.76 7.78
N VAL A 132 11.83 -17.03 6.57
CA VAL A 132 11.35 -18.14 5.75
C VAL A 132 11.67 -19.41 6.54
N GLN A 133 10.66 -19.96 7.20
CA GLN A 133 10.76 -21.27 7.83
C GLN A 133 10.91 -22.27 6.68
N ALA A 134 12.16 -22.64 6.38
CA ALA A 134 12.48 -23.60 5.35
C ALA A 134 11.62 -24.83 5.58
N THR A 135 10.69 -25.09 4.65
CA THR A 135 9.94 -26.34 4.63
C THR A 135 10.97 -27.45 4.44
N VAL A 136 11.29 -28.16 5.51
CA VAL A 136 12.13 -29.35 5.45
C VAL A 136 11.32 -30.37 4.65
N PHE A 137 11.62 -30.50 3.35
CA PHE A 137 11.09 -31.59 2.55
C PHE A 137 11.60 -32.90 3.17
N PRO A 138 10.72 -33.87 3.47
CA PRO A 138 11.16 -35.17 3.93
C PRO A 138 12.08 -35.80 2.87
N PRO A 139 13.12 -36.56 3.25
CA PRO A 139 14.02 -37.19 2.30
C PRO A 139 13.23 -38.10 1.35
N MET A 140 13.27 -37.79 0.06
CA MET A 140 12.72 -38.68 -0.96
C MET A 140 13.52 -39.97 -0.95
N ILE A 141 12.88 -41.08 -0.59
CA ILE A 141 13.44 -42.41 -0.84
C ILE A 141 13.46 -42.57 -2.36
N ALA A 142 14.65 -42.44 -2.96
CA ALA A 142 14.87 -42.84 -4.34
C ALA A 142 14.67 -44.35 -4.41
N ALA A 143 13.53 -44.78 -4.97
CA ALA A 143 13.33 -46.17 -5.31
C ALA A 143 14.34 -46.54 -6.41
N ASP A 144 15.34 -47.35 -6.06
CA ASP A 144 16.25 -47.96 -7.01
C ASP A 144 15.42 -48.85 -7.95
N SER A 145 15.17 -48.36 -9.16
CA SER A 145 14.45 -49.10 -10.19
C SER A 145 15.34 -50.23 -10.70
N ARG A 146 15.23 -51.41 -10.09
CA ARG A 146 15.87 -52.63 -10.62
C ARG A 146 15.37 -52.88 -12.05
N ARG A 147 16.24 -52.62 -13.03
CA ARG A 147 16.04 -53.03 -14.43
C ARG A 147 16.05 -54.55 -14.49
N PHE A 148 14.87 -55.16 -14.58
CA PHE A 148 14.76 -56.57 -14.96
C PHE A 148 15.12 -56.71 -16.45
N GLY A 149 16.32 -57.21 -16.72
CA GLY A 149 16.78 -57.64 -18.03
C GLY A 149 16.84 -59.17 -18.11
N ARG A 150 16.74 -59.71 -19.32
CA ARG A 150 16.67 -61.15 -19.66
C ARG A 150 17.84 -62.03 -19.17
N ALA A 151 18.81 -61.47 -18.44
CA ALA A 151 19.94 -62.18 -17.87
C ALA A 151 19.69 -62.78 -16.47
N SER A 152 18.53 -62.52 -15.85
CA SER A 152 18.18 -63.04 -14.51
C SER A 152 17.30 -64.29 -14.52
N GLN A 153 17.08 -64.90 -15.69
CA GLN A 153 16.49 -66.24 -15.80
C GLN A 153 17.60 -67.26 -16.07
N ASP A 154 18.31 -67.66 -15.02
CA ASP A 154 18.92 -68.98 -14.98
C ASP A 154 19.05 -69.42 -13.52
N GLY A 155 18.45 -70.56 -13.20
CA GLY A 155 18.42 -71.12 -11.85
C GLY A 155 17.09 -71.79 -11.53
N ILE A 156 16.92 -73.02 -12.04
CA ILE A 156 16.08 -74.06 -11.42
C ILE A 156 16.73 -74.44 -10.08
#